data_AF-I9R551-F1
#
_entry.id   AF-I9R551-F1
#
_cell.length_a   1.000
_cell.length_b   1.000
_cell.length_c   1.000
_cell.angle_alpha   90.00
_cell.angle_beta   90.00
_cell.angle_gamma   90.00
#
_symmetry.space_group_name_H-M   'P 1'
#
loop_
_entity.id
_entity.type
_entity.pdbx_description
1 polymer ?
#
loop_
_entity_poly.entity_id
_entity_poly.type
_entity_poly.pdbx_seq_one_letter_code
_entity_poly.pdbx_strand_id
1 'polypeptide(L)'
;MKKNSIHILIVTSVALCTGATLPLLFGHSTIDPEQQSVKSEVPYCVTSPSVPDKITFAGQEIDLTRYDHRERMDREQMSFTYMHSTTMLTIKRANRFFPIIEPILKENGVPDDFKYLAVIESNLNTLARSPAGAAGMWQFMQTTGREFGLEVNPNIDERYHVEKATRAACQYLKDAYQRYGNWLCVAAAYNGGQGRISSELKKQLVDQAVDLWLVEETSRYMFRLLAAKAIISNPQRYGFLLKREHLYPVIPHTEVNVTTSIDNLAQFAKSKGITYAQLKDANPWLRDSSLQNKSGRTYVLKIPTQAGMHYDPKKTVPHNRAWVIN
;
A
#
# COMPACT_ATOMS: atom_id res chain seq x y z
N MET A 1 -45.87 16.32 39.63
CA MET A 1 -45.82 15.50 40.86
C MET A 1 -44.45 14.83 40.98
N LYS A 2 -43.90 14.66 42.19
CA LYS A 2 -42.61 13.98 42.43
C LYS A 2 -42.61 13.30 43.80
N LYS A 3 -42.57 11.95 43.80
CA LYS A 3 -42.06 11.02 44.83
C LYS A 3 -42.75 9.67 44.64
N ASN A 4 -41.96 8.61 44.61
CA ASN A 4 -42.21 7.43 45.43
C ASN A 4 -40.83 6.86 45.80
N SER A 5 -40.61 6.67 47.10
CA SER A 5 -39.42 6.04 47.65
C SER A 5 -39.77 4.63 48.08
N ILE A 6 -38.80 3.73 48.13
CA ILE A 6 -38.71 2.60 49.08
C ILE A 6 -37.27 2.10 49.04
N HIS A 7 -36.61 1.98 50.20
CA HIS A 7 -35.61 0.95 50.56
C HIS A 7 -35.13 1.19 52.00
N ILE A 8 -35.44 0.25 52.89
CA ILE A 8 -35.00 0.09 54.29
C ILE A 8 -34.86 -1.44 54.44
N LEU A 9 -33.69 -2.02 54.76
CA LEU A 9 -33.25 -2.51 56.09
C LEU A 9 -34.37 -3.27 56.87
N ILE A 10 -34.19 -4.32 57.70
CA ILE A 10 -33.07 -4.94 58.46
C ILE A 10 -33.61 -6.36 58.90
N VAL A 11 -32.91 -7.44 59.28
CA VAL A 11 -31.56 -8.04 59.09
C VAL A 11 -31.58 -9.48 59.71
N THR A 12 -30.46 -10.21 59.81
CA THR A 12 -30.25 -11.54 60.46
C THR A 12 -31.00 -12.75 59.84
N SER A 13 -30.64 -14.03 59.96
CA SER A 13 -29.45 -14.84 60.35
C SER A 13 -29.97 -16.08 61.09
N VAL A 14 -29.54 -17.28 60.69
CA VAL A 14 -29.31 -18.46 61.56
C VAL A 14 -28.51 -19.47 60.75
N ALA A 15 -27.56 -20.15 61.38
CA ALA A 15 -26.83 -21.28 60.79
C ALA A 15 -27.26 -22.58 61.48
N LEU A 16 -27.36 -23.67 60.73
CA LEU A 16 -27.40 -25.02 61.28
C LEU A 16 -26.46 -25.92 60.47
N CYS A 17 -25.61 -26.68 61.16
CA CYS A 17 -24.68 -27.62 60.54
C CYS A 17 -25.20 -29.05 60.69
N THR A 18 -25.54 -29.69 59.58
CA THR A 18 -25.58 -31.15 59.45
C THR A 18 -24.88 -31.53 58.15
N GLY A 19 -23.89 -32.42 58.23
CA GLY A 19 -23.01 -32.72 57.10
C GLY A 19 -23.39 -34.02 56.38
N ALA A 20 -23.37 -33.98 55.05
CA ALA A 20 -23.19 -35.15 54.20
C ALA A 20 -22.53 -34.74 52.88
N THR A 21 -21.34 -35.30 52.60
CA THR A 21 -20.70 -35.43 51.28
C THR A 21 -20.96 -34.30 50.26
N LEU A 22 -20.07 -33.30 50.20
CA LEU A 22 -19.79 -32.68 48.89
C LEU A 22 -19.14 -33.75 48.01
N PRO A 23 -19.59 -33.97 46.76
CA PRO A 23 -18.76 -34.59 45.76
C PRO A 23 -17.63 -33.61 45.45
N LEU A 24 -16.41 -33.92 45.89
CA LEU A 24 -15.22 -33.30 45.34
C LEU A 24 -15.11 -33.76 43.88
N LEU A 25 -15.72 -32.98 42.99
CA LEU A 25 -15.46 -33.05 41.55
C LEU A 25 -14.00 -32.64 41.33
N PHE A 26 -13.10 -33.59 41.51
CA PHE A 26 -11.80 -33.60 40.87
C PHE A 26 -12.03 -33.66 39.36
N GLY A 27 -12.32 -32.50 38.79
CA GLY A 27 -12.23 -32.26 37.37
C GLY A 27 -10.78 -32.40 36.95
N HIS A 28 -10.32 -33.64 36.78
CA HIS A 28 -9.19 -33.95 35.93
C HIS A 28 -9.59 -33.65 34.49
N SER A 29 -9.64 -32.34 34.20
CA SER A 29 -9.35 -31.81 32.88
C SER A 29 -7.89 -32.13 32.58
N THR A 30 -7.62 -33.40 32.25
CA THR A 30 -6.52 -33.73 31.35
C THR A 30 -6.85 -33.01 30.05
N ILE A 31 -6.33 -31.79 29.92
CA ILE A 31 -6.31 -31.06 28.66
C ILE A 31 -5.40 -31.88 27.75
N ASP A 32 -6.00 -32.80 27.00
CA ASP A 32 -5.35 -33.53 25.92
C ASP A 32 -4.79 -32.48 24.94
N PRO A 33 -3.46 -32.31 24.83
CA PRO A 33 -2.90 -31.19 24.07
C PRO A 33 -3.14 -31.30 22.56
N GLU A 34 -3.55 -32.47 22.04
CA GLU A 34 -3.60 -32.74 20.59
C GLU A 34 -5.03 -32.79 20.02
N GLN A 35 -6.03 -33.20 20.81
CA GLN A 35 -7.38 -33.51 20.31
C GLN A 35 -8.43 -32.38 20.33
N GLN A 36 -8.01 -31.14 20.06
CA GLN A 36 -8.91 -30.22 19.33
C GLN A 36 -8.22 -29.32 18.30
N SER A 37 -7.09 -29.78 17.74
CA SER A 37 -6.67 -29.29 16.44
C SER A 37 -7.72 -29.69 15.39
N VAL A 38 -8.35 -28.70 14.75
CA VAL A 38 -9.17 -28.96 13.55
C VAL A 38 -8.21 -29.50 12.50
N LYS A 39 -8.34 -30.78 12.13
CA LYS A 39 -7.53 -31.42 11.09
C LYS A 39 -7.84 -30.78 9.74
N SER A 40 -7.12 -29.70 9.44
CA SER A 40 -7.16 -29.04 8.14
C SER A 40 -6.68 -30.05 7.09
N GLU A 41 -7.57 -30.43 6.19
CA GLU A 41 -7.27 -31.29 5.02
C GLU A 41 -6.32 -30.58 4.02
N VAL A 42 -6.05 -29.29 4.25
CA VAL A 42 -5.19 -28.41 3.46
C VAL A 42 -3.96 -28.03 4.29
N PRO A 43 -2.73 -28.01 3.73
CA PRO A 43 -1.50 -27.60 4.44
C PRO A 43 -1.39 -26.08 4.65
N TYR A 44 -2.49 -25.44 5.06
CA TYR A 44 -2.57 -24.00 5.33
C TYR A 44 -2.21 -23.72 6.79
N CYS A 45 -0.95 -23.31 7.02
CA CYS A 45 -0.44 -22.95 8.35
C CYS A 45 -0.48 -21.43 8.55
N VAL A 46 -0.90 -21.00 9.74
CA VAL A 46 -1.02 -19.58 10.15
C VAL A 46 -0.12 -19.37 11.37
N THR A 47 0.92 -18.54 11.23
CA THR A 47 1.90 -18.20 12.27
C THR A 47 2.23 -16.71 12.23
N SER A 48 2.47 -16.04 13.37
CA SER A 48 2.80 -14.60 13.30
C SER A 48 4.20 -14.40 12.71
N PRO A 49 4.41 -13.47 11.76
CA PRO A 49 5.73 -13.16 11.24
C PRO A 49 6.68 -12.64 12.32
N SER A 50 7.96 -13.02 12.25
CA SER A 50 8.96 -12.51 13.19
C SER A 50 9.30 -11.04 12.90
N VAL A 51 8.90 -10.14 13.80
CA VAL A 51 9.36 -8.74 13.82
C VAL A 51 10.87 -8.71 14.07
N PRO A 52 11.68 -8.17 13.13
CA PRO A 52 13.12 -8.01 13.34
C PRO A 52 13.37 -6.88 14.34
N ASP A 53 14.51 -6.92 15.03
CA ASP A 53 14.85 -5.92 16.06
C ASP A 53 15.13 -4.52 15.50
N LYS A 54 15.39 -4.43 14.20
CA LYS A 54 15.58 -3.17 13.47
C LYS A 54 15.26 -3.30 12.00
N ILE A 55 14.96 -2.17 11.36
CA ILE A 55 14.75 -2.09 9.91
C ILE A 55 15.34 -0.79 9.36
N THR A 56 15.89 -0.82 8.15
CA THR A 56 16.42 0.38 7.46
C THR A 56 15.39 0.95 6.49
N PHE A 57 15.19 2.27 6.49
CA PHE A 57 14.43 3.00 5.49
C PHE A 57 15.19 4.26 5.05
N ALA A 58 15.40 4.42 3.74
CA ALA A 58 16.08 5.57 3.13
C ALA A 58 17.48 5.88 3.73
N GLY A 59 18.20 4.83 4.16
CA GLY A 59 19.51 4.91 4.80
C GLY A 59 19.48 5.11 6.32
N GLN A 60 18.33 5.46 6.90
CA GLN A 60 18.14 5.55 8.35
C GLN A 60 17.78 4.19 8.95
N GLU A 61 18.33 3.85 10.10
CA GLU A 61 17.94 2.66 10.88
C GLU A 61 16.86 3.02 11.90
N ILE A 62 15.86 2.14 12.04
CA ILE A 62 14.74 2.28 12.98
C ILE A 62 14.79 1.08 13.93
N ASP A 63 14.91 1.38 15.22
CA ASP A 63 14.78 0.40 16.30
C ASP A 63 13.33 -0.09 16.43
N LEU A 64 13.17 -1.41 16.54
CA LEU A 64 11.90 -2.12 16.72
C LEU A 64 11.94 -3.00 17.98
N THR A 65 12.87 -2.79 18.90
CA THR A 65 12.91 -3.46 20.22
C THR A 65 11.96 -2.82 21.23
N ARG A 66 11.75 -1.50 21.15
CA ARG A 66 10.67 -0.80 21.86
C ARG A 66 9.29 -1.43 21.60
N TYR A 67 8.49 -1.58 22.65
CA TYR A 67 7.17 -2.23 22.58
C TYR A 67 6.23 -1.53 21.57
N ASP A 68 6.17 -0.19 21.60
CA ASP A 68 5.28 0.60 20.76
C ASP A 68 5.65 0.48 19.27
N HIS A 69 6.93 0.47 18.95
CA HIS A 69 7.42 0.21 17.59
C HIS A 69 7.20 -1.25 17.16
N ARG A 70 7.42 -2.21 18.07
CA ARG A 70 7.26 -3.64 17.80
C ARG A 70 5.82 -4.00 17.48
N GLU A 71 4.87 -3.60 18.32
CA GLU A 71 3.44 -3.89 18.14
C GLU A 71 2.85 -3.20 16.90
N ARG A 72 3.26 -1.95 16.62
CA ARG A 72 2.87 -1.26 15.38
C ARG A 72 3.41 -1.94 14.13
N MET A 73 4.65 -2.47 14.17
CA MET A 73 5.26 -3.21 13.06
C MET A 73 4.68 -4.61 12.88
N ASP A 74 4.43 -5.34 13.97
CA ASP A 74 3.80 -6.67 13.97
C ASP A 74 2.43 -6.60 13.26
N ARG A 75 1.58 -5.69 13.70
CA ARG A 75 0.25 -5.44 13.15
C ARG A 75 0.22 -5.27 11.63
N GLU A 76 1.10 -4.43 11.07
CA GLU A 76 1.11 -4.19 9.63
C GLU A 76 1.80 -5.35 8.87
N GLN A 77 2.77 -6.06 9.47
CA GLN A 77 3.33 -7.30 8.91
C GLN A 77 2.30 -8.43 8.86
N MET A 78 1.52 -8.63 9.92
CA MET A 78 0.37 -9.54 9.93
C MET A 78 -0.62 -9.16 8.83
N SER A 79 -0.99 -7.87 8.73
CA SER A 79 -1.94 -7.40 7.72
C SER A 79 -1.47 -7.70 6.29
N PHE A 80 -0.22 -7.43 5.94
CA PHE A 80 0.33 -7.74 4.61
C PHE A 80 0.52 -9.24 4.37
N THR A 81 0.85 -10.03 5.40
CA THR A 81 0.98 -11.49 5.27
C THR A 81 -0.38 -12.12 5.01
N TYR A 82 -1.40 -11.77 5.79
CA TYR A 82 -2.70 -12.45 5.74
C TYR A 82 -3.68 -11.91 4.69
N MET A 83 -3.48 -10.69 4.16
CA MET A 83 -4.19 -10.20 2.95
C MET A 83 -3.59 -10.81 1.66
N HIS A 84 -3.47 -12.14 1.62
CA HIS A 84 -2.67 -12.87 0.66
C HIS A 84 -2.92 -12.49 -0.81
N SER A 85 -4.19 -12.37 -1.22
CA SER A 85 -4.57 -12.04 -2.60
C SER A 85 -4.11 -10.63 -3.01
N THR A 86 -4.25 -9.65 -2.13
CA THR A 86 -3.77 -8.27 -2.31
C THR A 86 -2.25 -8.23 -2.39
N THR A 87 -1.54 -8.91 -1.49
CA THR A 87 -0.07 -8.89 -1.44
C THR A 87 0.53 -9.63 -2.63
N MET A 88 -0.01 -10.79 -3.02
CA MET A 88 0.38 -11.49 -4.26
C MET A 88 0.15 -10.61 -5.50
N LEU A 89 -1.00 -9.93 -5.61
CA LEU A 89 -1.29 -9.01 -6.71
C LEU A 89 -0.31 -7.83 -6.74
N THR A 90 0.07 -7.31 -5.57
CA THR A 90 1.06 -6.23 -5.41
C THR A 90 2.44 -6.67 -5.86
N ILE A 91 2.92 -7.86 -5.48
CA ILE A 91 4.23 -8.40 -5.95
C ILE A 91 4.22 -8.58 -7.46
N LYS A 92 3.12 -9.11 -8.02
CA LYS A 92 2.95 -9.24 -9.48
C LYS A 92 3.01 -7.89 -10.19
N ARG A 93 2.41 -6.84 -9.62
CA ARG A 93 2.45 -5.46 -10.15
C ARG A 93 3.80 -4.79 -9.94
N ALA A 94 4.53 -5.08 -8.86
CA ALA A 94 5.89 -4.57 -8.63
C ALA A 94 6.81 -4.96 -9.79
N ASN A 95 6.69 -6.19 -10.30
CA ASN A 95 7.41 -6.66 -11.49
C ASN A 95 7.08 -5.93 -12.80
N ARG A 96 5.97 -5.18 -12.85
CA ARG A 96 5.62 -4.31 -13.99
C ARG A 96 6.04 -2.86 -13.78
N PHE A 97 5.96 -2.34 -12.54
CA PHE A 97 6.07 -0.90 -12.29
C PHE A 97 7.35 -0.47 -11.58
N PHE A 98 8.01 -1.32 -10.80
CA PHE A 98 9.32 -0.99 -10.22
C PHE A 98 10.39 -0.70 -11.31
N PRO A 99 10.50 -1.47 -12.42
CA PRO A 99 11.38 -1.11 -13.54
C PRO A 99 11.15 0.28 -14.16
N ILE A 100 9.99 0.90 -13.90
CA ILE A 100 9.61 2.24 -14.39
C ILE A 100 9.83 3.31 -13.29
N ILE A 101 9.54 2.97 -12.03
CA ILE A 101 9.63 3.90 -10.89
C ILE A 101 11.08 4.10 -10.43
N GLU A 102 11.84 3.01 -10.25
CA GLU A 102 13.17 3.05 -9.65
C GLU A 102 14.17 3.94 -10.42
N PRO A 103 14.21 3.93 -11.78
CA PRO A 103 15.06 4.85 -12.53
C PRO A 103 14.68 6.33 -12.31
N ILE A 104 13.39 6.65 -12.18
CA ILE A 104 12.91 8.01 -11.99
C ILE A 104 13.24 8.52 -10.57
N LEU A 105 13.08 7.68 -9.54
CA LEU A 105 13.52 8.00 -8.18
C LEU A 105 15.03 8.32 -8.17
N LYS A 106 15.84 7.44 -8.77
CA LYS A 106 17.29 7.59 -8.88
C LYS A 106 17.70 8.86 -9.64
N GLU A 107 17.08 9.14 -10.79
CA GLU A 107 17.31 10.35 -11.59
C GLU A 107 17.05 11.63 -10.78
N ASN A 108 16.04 11.61 -9.90
CA ASN A 108 15.68 12.76 -9.08
C ASN A 108 16.47 12.88 -7.77
N GLY A 109 17.29 11.89 -7.41
CA GLY A 109 18.01 11.83 -6.13
C GLY A 109 17.13 11.42 -4.95
N VAL A 110 16.00 10.74 -5.20
CA VAL A 110 15.09 10.23 -4.16
C VAL A 110 15.48 8.79 -3.81
N PRO A 111 15.54 8.41 -2.52
CA PRO A 111 15.85 7.03 -2.13
C PRO A 111 14.87 6.01 -2.72
N ASP A 112 15.40 4.87 -3.17
CA ASP A 112 14.66 3.78 -3.81
C ASP A 112 13.47 3.27 -2.97
N ASP A 113 13.60 3.29 -1.64
CA ASP A 113 12.55 2.90 -0.69
C ASP A 113 11.24 3.70 -0.85
N PHE A 114 11.26 4.89 -1.45
CA PHE A 114 10.03 5.67 -1.68
C PHE A 114 9.08 5.03 -2.71
N LYS A 115 9.52 4.01 -3.48
CA LYS A 115 8.61 3.18 -4.29
C LYS A 115 7.57 2.41 -3.44
N TYR A 116 7.85 2.21 -2.15
CA TYR A 116 6.88 1.58 -1.24
C TYR A 116 5.75 2.52 -0.81
N LEU A 117 5.84 3.85 -1.03
CA LEU A 117 4.67 4.74 -0.92
C LEU A 117 3.62 4.34 -1.98
N ALA A 118 4.01 4.21 -3.25
CA ALA A 118 3.13 3.77 -4.34
C ALA A 118 2.52 2.37 -4.10
N VAL A 119 3.18 1.53 -3.29
CA VAL A 119 2.61 0.27 -2.79
C VAL A 119 1.49 0.52 -1.77
N ILE A 120 1.75 1.28 -0.70
CA ILE A 120 0.75 1.47 0.38
C ILE A 120 -0.42 2.38 -0.01
N GLU A 121 -0.21 3.31 -0.95
CA GLU A 121 -1.23 4.22 -1.48
C GLU A 121 -2.23 3.53 -2.44
N SER A 122 -1.76 2.61 -3.30
CA SER A 122 -2.58 2.09 -4.40
C SER A 122 -2.51 0.59 -4.64
N ASN A 123 -1.65 -0.16 -3.92
CA ASN A 123 -1.23 -1.51 -4.30
C ASN A 123 -0.73 -1.56 -5.76
N LEU A 124 0.03 -0.52 -6.16
CA LEU A 124 0.53 -0.28 -7.52
C LEU A 124 -0.58 -0.31 -8.61
N ASN A 125 -1.76 0.21 -8.27
CA ASN A 125 -2.89 0.30 -9.19
C ASN A 125 -2.91 1.66 -9.91
N THR A 126 -2.62 1.65 -11.21
CA THR A 126 -2.69 2.85 -12.06
C THR A 126 -4.08 3.49 -12.11
N LEU A 127 -5.15 2.71 -11.87
CA LEU A 127 -6.55 3.14 -11.89
C LEU A 127 -7.14 3.41 -10.49
N ALA A 128 -6.33 3.45 -9.43
CA ALA A 128 -6.83 3.71 -8.08
C ALA A 128 -7.47 5.09 -7.95
N ARG A 129 -8.58 5.17 -7.21
CA ARG A 129 -9.20 6.44 -6.79
C ARG A 129 -9.81 6.29 -5.40
N SER A 130 -9.45 7.13 -4.45
CA SER A 130 -10.04 7.13 -3.11
C SER A 130 -11.42 7.82 -3.10
N PRO A 131 -12.26 7.58 -2.08
CA PRO A 131 -13.51 8.32 -1.86
C PRO A 131 -13.31 9.84 -1.77
N ALA A 132 -12.15 10.29 -1.25
CA ALA A 132 -11.78 11.71 -1.18
C ALA A 132 -11.34 12.32 -2.52
N GLY A 133 -11.18 11.50 -3.57
CA GLY A 133 -10.79 11.97 -4.92
C GLY A 133 -9.29 12.00 -5.19
N ALA A 134 -8.47 11.46 -4.29
CA ALA A 134 -7.09 11.08 -4.59
C ALA A 134 -7.06 10.07 -5.74
N ALA A 135 -6.05 10.11 -6.62
CA ALA A 135 -6.06 9.31 -7.84
C ALA A 135 -4.69 8.80 -8.29
N GLY A 136 -4.73 7.70 -9.04
CA GLY A 136 -3.58 7.04 -9.65
C GLY A 136 -2.69 6.31 -8.65
N MET A 137 -1.54 5.86 -9.14
CA MET A 137 -0.61 4.99 -8.40
C MET A 137 -0.02 5.67 -7.14
N TRP A 138 0.09 7.00 -7.17
CA TRP A 138 0.67 7.84 -6.12
C TRP A 138 -0.39 8.59 -5.27
N GLN A 139 -1.68 8.30 -5.49
CA GLN A 139 -2.85 8.91 -4.81
C GLN A 139 -2.76 10.44 -4.66
N PHE A 140 -2.44 11.14 -5.75
CA PHE A 140 -2.46 12.61 -5.74
C PHE A 140 -3.89 13.14 -5.62
N MET A 141 -4.11 14.11 -4.72
CA MET A 141 -5.29 14.97 -4.74
C MET A 141 -5.27 15.86 -5.99
N GLN A 142 -6.43 16.33 -6.45
CA GLN A 142 -6.53 17.07 -7.73
C GLN A 142 -5.75 18.40 -7.70
N THR A 143 -5.78 19.13 -6.58
CA THR A 143 -5.01 20.38 -6.42
C THR A 143 -3.52 20.08 -6.38
N THR A 144 -3.09 19.15 -5.52
CA THR A 144 -1.69 18.75 -5.36
C THR A 144 -1.07 18.18 -6.63
N GLY A 145 -1.82 17.43 -7.43
CA GLY A 145 -1.35 16.99 -8.75
C GLY A 145 -0.99 18.17 -9.66
N ARG A 146 -1.81 19.22 -9.69
CA ARG A 146 -1.56 20.44 -10.47
C ARG A 146 -0.42 21.29 -9.90
N GLU A 147 -0.31 21.37 -8.58
CA GLU A 147 0.81 22.05 -7.88
C GLU A 147 2.16 21.45 -8.30
N PHE A 148 2.24 20.12 -8.43
CA PHE A 148 3.42 19.39 -8.95
C PHE A 148 3.34 19.09 -10.46
N GLY A 149 2.69 19.97 -11.23
CA GLY A 149 2.81 20.07 -12.69
C GLY A 149 2.00 19.07 -13.54
N LEU A 150 1.12 18.26 -12.95
CA LEU A 150 0.27 17.31 -13.67
C LEU A 150 -0.95 18.01 -14.29
N GLU A 151 -1.26 17.72 -15.56
CA GLU A 151 -2.54 18.13 -16.15
C GLU A 151 -3.70 17.31 -15.54
N VAL A 152 -4.70 18.01 -14.95
CA VAL A 152 -5.88 17.37 -14.36
C VAL A 152 -7.17 18.12 -14.72
N ASN A 153 -7.95 17.55 -15.64
CA ASN A 153 -9.24 18.03 -16.14
C ASN A 153 -10.14 16.83 -16.54
N PRO A 154 -11.39 17.04 -17.04
CA PRO A 154 -12.30 15.93 -17.38
C PRO A 154 -11.84 15.03 -18.54
N ASN A 155 -10.99 15.51 -19.45
CA ASN A 155 -10.50 14.75 -20.61
C ASN A 155 -9.15 14.06 -20.31
N ILE A 156 -8.28 14.72 -19.53
CA ILE A 156 -6.90 14.32 -19.22
C ILE A 156 -6.66 14.41 -17.71
N ASP A 157 -6.19 13.32 -17.10
CA ASP A 157 -5.79 13.30 -15.68
C ASP A 157 -4.47 12.54 -15.51
N GLU A 158 -3.37 13.29 -15.51
CA GLU A 158 -2.01 12.75 -15.49
C GLU A 158 -1.60 12.15 -14.14
N ARG A 159 -2.44 12.23 -13.11
CA ARG A 159 -2.25 11.45 -11.86
C ARG A 159 -2.27 9.95 -12.12
N TYR A 160 -2.99 9.51 -13.15
CA TYR A 160 -3.02 8.12 -13.61
C TYR A 160 -1.78 7.76 -14.48
N HIS A 161 -1.00 8.72 -14.97
CA HIS A 161 0.18 8.49 -15.81
C HIS A 161 1.40 8.16 -14.93
N VAL A 162 1.86 6.90 -14.95
CA VAL A 162 2.90 6.38 -14.04
C VAL A 162 4.14 7.26 -13.99
N GLU A 163 4.76 7.57 -15.12
CA GLU A 163 6.01 8.33 -15.17
C GLU A 163 5.84 9.78 -14.70
N LYS A 164 4.78 10.47 -15.15
CA LYS A 164 4.53 11.86 -14.75
C LYS A 164 4.18 11.97 -13.27
N ALA A 165 3.28 11.11 -12.78
CA ALA A 165 2.95 11.04 -11.36
C ALA A 165 4.17 10.66 -10.49
N THR A 166 5.06 9.80 -10.97
CA THR A 166 6.32 9.49 -10.26
C THR A 166 7.26 10.70 -10.20
N ARG A 167 7.35 11.50 -11.28
CA ARG A 167 8.12 12.76 -11.27
C ARG A 167 7.51 13.82 -10.36
N ALA A 168 6.18 13.94 -10.32
CA ALA A 168 5.48 14.80 -9.36
C ALA A 168 5.71 14.35 -7.90
N ALA A 169 5.69 13.03 -7.63
CA ALA A 169 6.05 12.49 -6.32
C ALA A 169 7.51 12.81 -5.95
N CYS A 170 8.45 12.71 -6.91
CA CYS A 170 9.83 13.13 -6.67
C CYS A 170 9.96 14.61 -6.28
N GLN A 171 9.18 15.50 -6.91
CA GLN A 171 9.17 16.92 -6.56
C GLN A 171 8.61 17.14 -5.14
N TYR A 172 7.46 16.54 -4.82
CA TYR A 172 6.87 16.59 -3.47
C TYR A 172 7.85 16.11 -2.40
N LEU A 173 8.49 14.96 -2.62
CA LEU A 173 9.40 14.35 -1.64
C LEU A 173 10.65 15.20 -1.40
N LYS A 174 11.12 15.94 -2.43
CA LYS A 174 12.27 16.85 -2.32
C LYS A 174 11.91 18.16 -1.61
N ASP A 175 10.75 18.74 -1.87
CA ASP A 175 10.22 19.90 -1.14
C ASP A 175 10.02 19.57 0.35
N ALA A 176 9.39 18.43 0.65
CA ALA A 176 9.28 17.92 2.01
C ALA A 176 10.66 17.67 2.66
N TYR A 177 11.64 17.15 1.92
CA TYR A 177 12.98 16.90 2.48
C TYR A 177 13.73 18.21 2.81
N GLN A 178 13.56 19.26 2.01
CA GLN A 178 14.09 20.59 2.32
C GLN A 178 13.51 21.15 3.63
N ARG A 179 12.28 20.76 4.01
CA ARG A 179 11.67 21.13 5.30
C ARG A 179 12.20 20.33 6.49
N TYR A 180 12.44 19.02 6.34
CA TYR A 180 12.67 18.11 7.47
C TYR A 180 14.11 17.61 7.65
N GLY A 181 14.93 17.61 6.60
CA GLY A 181 16.28 17.02 6.61
C GLY A 181 16.34 15.51 6.88
N ASN A 182 15.20 14.83 7.06
CA ASN A 182 15.12 13.39 7.31
C ASN A 182 13.96 12.75 6.54
N TRP A 183 14.13 11.48 6.16
CA TRP A 183 13.20 10.80 5.26
C TRP A 183 11.95 10.21 5.93
N LEU A 184 11.97 9.97 7.25
CA LEU A 184 10.79 9.47 7.97
C LEU A 184 9.70 10.55 8.08
N CYS A 185 10.07 11.79 8.40
CA CYS A 185 9.14 12.91 8.41
C CYS A 185 8.62 13.26 7.00
N VAL A 186 9.43 13.06 5.96
CA VAL A 186 8.99 13.18 4.55
C VAL A 186 7.92 12.13 4.20
N ALA A 187 8.13 10.86 4.56
CA ALA A 187 7.16 9.81 4.33
C ALA A 187 5.84 10.06 5.09
N ALA A 188 5.92 10.45 6.36
CA ALA A 188 4.73 10.79 7.16
C ALA A 188 3.99 12.02 6.61
N ALA A 189 4.72 13.02 6.08
CA ALA A 189 4.12 14.21 5.48
C ALA A 189 3.34 13.88 4.20
N TYR A 190 3.75 12.86 3.43
CA TYR A 190 3.04 12.41 2.24
C TYR A 190 1.57 12.05 2.55
N ASN A 191 1.31 11.36 3.66
CA ASN A 191 -0.05 11.07 4.14
C ASN A 191 -0.67 12.21 4.96
N GLY A 192 0.06 12.70 5.97
CA GLY A 192 -0.48 13.62 6.98
C GLY A 192 -0.57 15.08 6.53
N GLY A 193 0.14 15.45 5.47
CA GLY A 193 0.39 16.83 5.03
C GLY A 193 1.53 17.49 5.83
N GLN A 194 2.44 18.18 5.13
CA GLN A 194 3.61 18.83 5.75
C GLN A 194 3.24 19.77 6.91
N GLY A 195 2.18 20.58 6.76
CA GLY A 195 1.74 21.49 7.82
C GLY A 195 1.36 20.78 9.12
N ARG A 196 0.67 19.63 9.01
CA ARG A 196 0.25 18.83 10.15
C ARG A 196 1.43 18.16 10.84
N ILE A 197 2.30 17.49 10.08
CA ILE A 197 3.48 16.80 10.64
C ILE A 197 4.41 17.81 11.32
N SER A 198 4.64 18.97 10.72
CA SER A 198 5.45 20.04 11.35
C SER A 198 4.84 20.55 12.66
N SER A 199 3.51 20.66 12.72
CA SER A 199 2.78 21.08 13.93
C SER A 199 2.87 20.03 15.04
N GLU A 200 2.64 18.75 14.70
CA GLU A 200 2.62 17.66 15.69
C GLU A 200 4.03 17.31 16.21
N LEU A 201 5.09 17.34 15.38
CA LEU A 201 6.49 17.21 15.86
C LEU A 201 6.80 18.26 16.95
N LYS A 202 6.50 19.54 16.66
CA LYS A 202 6.69 20.65 17.60
C LYS A 202 5.82 20.54 18.87
N LYS A 203 4.57 20.09 18.72
CA LYS A 203 3.58 19.97 19.81
C LYS A 203 3.87 18.79 20.75
N GLN A 204 4.43 17.71 20.22
CA GLN A 204 4.71 16.47 20.96
C GLN A 204 6.17 16.37 21.41
N LEU A 205 7.02 17.33 21.00
CA LEU A 205 8.44 17.43 21.37
C LEU A 205 9.26 16.20 20.93
N VAL A 206 9.02 15.75 19.69
CA VAL A 206 9.74 14.63 19.06
C VAL A 206 10.23 15.01 17.66
N ASP A 207 11.43 14.55 17.29
CA ASP A 207 12.08 14.87 16.01
C ASP A 207 11.75 13.89 14.89
N GLN A 208 11.16 12.73 15.22
CA GLN A 208 10.96 11.61 14.29
C GLN A 208 9.48 11.25 14.17
N ALA A 209 9.05 10.94 12.95
CA ALA A 209 7.64 10.66 12.68
C ALA A 209 7.12 9.31 13.20
N VAL A 210 8.01 8.38 13.58
CA VAL A 210 7.63 7.10 14.22
C VAL A 210 7.17 7.27 15.67
N ASP A 211 7.69 8.30 16.36
CA ASP A 211 7.34 8.65 17.73
C ASP A 211 6.03 9.46 17.85
N LEU A 212 5.52 9.98 16.73
CA LEU A 212 4.30 10.80 16.73
C LEU A 212 3.05 9.99 17.11
N TRP A 213 2.28 10.50 18.07
CA TRP A 213 0.93 10.08 18.36
C TRP A 213 -0.06 10.85 17.48
N LEU A 214 -0.48 10.25 16.37
CA LEU A 214 -1.43 10.81 15.42
C LEU A 214 -2.77 10.04 15.46
N VAL A 215 -3.72 10.46 14.61
CA VAL A 215 -4.90 9.63 14.34
C VAL A 215 -4.48 8.29 13.74
N GLU A 216 -5.23 7.25 14.07
CA GLU A 216 -4.98 5.84 13.74
C GLU A 216 -4.41 5.58 12.32
N GLU A 217 -4.98 6.20 11.29
CA GLU A 217 -4.53 6.02 9.91
C GLU A 217 -3.09 6.51 9.68
N THR A 218 -2.78 7.74 10.10
CA THR A 218 -1.45 8.34 9.91
C THR A 218 -0.41 7.72 10.86
N SER A 219 -0.80 7.34 12.09
CA SER A 219 0.08 6.61 13.02
C SER A 219 0.52 5.25 12.47
N ARG A 220 -0.37 4.54 11.77
CA ARG A 220 -0.06 3.27 11.11
C ARG A 220 0.76 3.44 9.84
N TYR A 221 0.68 4.58 9.16
CA TYR A 221 1.27 4.79 7.83
C TYR A 221 2.76 4.48 7.76
N MET A 222 3.54 4.92 8.75
CA MET A 222 4.98 4.65 8.80
C MET A 222 5.31 3.16 8.95
N PHE A 223 4.59 2.46 9.84
CA PHE A 223 4.79 1.02 10.05
C PHE A 223 4.24 0.20 8.88
N ARG A 224 3.21 0.69 8.18
CA ARG A 224 2.72 0.10 6.93
C ARG A 224 3.75 0.21 5.81
N LEU A 225 4.43 1.34 5.71
CA LEU A 225 5.52 1.55 4.75
C LEU A 225 6.70 0.59 5.01
N LEU A 226 7.08 0.44 6.28
CA LEU A 226 8.14 -0.48 6.71
C LEU A 226 7.75 -1.96 6.47
N ALA A 227 6.52 -2.36 6.79
CA ALA A 227 6.01 -3.71 6.53
C ALA A 227 5.90 -4.00 5.02
N ALA A 228 5.41 -3.04 4.23
CA ALA A 228 5.38 -3.12 2.77
C ALA A 228 6.80 -3.30 2.19
N LYS A 229 7.78 -2.53 2.67
CA LYS A 229 9.18 -2.72 2.29
C LYS A 229 9.64 -4.13 2.62
N ALA A 230 9.47 -4.60 3.86
CA ALA A 230 9.99 -5.89 4.31
C ALA A 230 9.41 -7.06 3.51
N ILE A 231 8.08 -7.09 3.36
CA ILE A 231 7.35 -8.19 2.74
C ILE A 231 7.50 -8.16 1.21
N ILE A 232 7.40 -6.99 0.57
CA ILE A 232 7.58 -6.90 -0.88
C ILE A 232 9.06 -7.02 -1.28
N SER A 233 10.04 -6.79 -0.40
CA SER A 233 11.47 -7.08 -0.71
C SER A 233 11.80 -8.57 -0.70
N ASN A 234 11.26 -9.32 0.27
CA ASN A 234 11.53 -10.75 0.45
C ASN A 234 10.23 -11.52 0.75
N PRO A 235 9.34 -11.70 -0.25
CA PRO A 235 8.02 -12.26 -0.02
C PRO A 235 8.05 -13.75 0.36
N GLN A 236 9.09 -14.49 -0.05
CA GLN A 236 9.26 -15.90 0.33
C GLN A 236 9.43 -16.09 1.85
N ARG A 237 10.05 -15.13 2.56
CA ARG A 237 10.12 -15.14 4.04
C ARG A 237 8.73 -15.14 4.70
N TYR A 238 7.71 -14.67 3.99
CA TYR A 238 6.33 -14.51 4.46
C TYR A 238 5.35 -15.47 3.76
N GLY A 239 5.85 -16.61 3.25
CA GLY A 239 5.02 -17.68 2.67
C GLY A 239 4.54 -17.45 1.23
N PHE A 240 4.90 -16.34 0.59
CA PHE A 240 4.46 -16.02 -0.77
C PHE A 240 5.28 -16.75 -1.85
N LEU A 241 4.92 -18.01 -2.10
CA LEU A 241 5.58 -18.88 -3.09
C LEU A 241 5.08 -18.61 -4.52
N LEU A 242 5.60 -17.56 -5.15
CA LEU A 242 5.34 -17.23 -6.55
C LEU A 242 6.35 -17.91 -7.48
N LYS A 243 5.92 -18.24 -8.70
CA LYS A 243 6.81 -18.60 -9.82
C LYS A 243 6.98 -17.41 -10.76
N ARG A 244 8.03 -17.42 -11.60
CA ARG A 244 8.26 -16.39 -12.63
C ARG A 244 7.06 -16.18 -13.57
N GLU A 245 6.38 -17.26 -13.94
CA GLU A 245 5.16 -17.28 -14.76
C GLU A 245 3.94 -16.64 -14.09
N HIS A 246 3.97 -16.45 -12.76
CA HIS A 246 2.89 -15.78 -12.02
C HIS A 246 2.99 -14.25 -12.06
N LEU A 247 4.18 -13.69 -12.30
CA LEU A 247 4.47 -12.25 -12.25
C LEU A 247 3.97 -11.53 -13.52
N TYR A 248 3.65 -10.24 -13.40
CA TYR A 248 3.32 -9.43 -14.57
C TYR A 248 4.60 -8.79 -15.14
N PRO A 249 4.93 -9.01 -16.42
CA PRO A 249 6.03 -8.30 -17.06
C PRO A 249 5.64 -6.84 -17.37
N VAL A 250 6.65 -5.99 -17.59
CA VAL A 250 6.49 -4.72 -18.31
C VAL A 250 5.84 -5.02 -19.68
N ILE A 251 4.91 -4.18 -20.14
CA ILE A 251 4.27 -4.33 -21.45
C ILE A 251 5.11 -3.57 -22.51
N PRO A 252 5.73 -4.24 -23.48
CA PRO A 252 6.47 -3.57 -24.55
C PRO A 252 5.49 -2.81 -25.46
N HIS A 253 5.75 -1.52 -25.65
CA HIS A 253 4.90 -0.59 -26.39
C HIS A 253 5.75 0.28 -27.32
N THR A 254 5.13 0.82 -28.36
CA THR A 254 5.66 1.97 -29.11
C THR A 254 5.03 3.26 -28.61
N GLU A 255 5.71 4.38 -28.81
CA GLU A 255 5.21 5.70 -28.48
C GLU A 255 4.75 6.44 -29.74
N VAL A 256 3.63 7.17 -29.64
CA VAL A 256 3.05 7.97 -30.72
C VAL A 256 2.84 9.39 -30.22
N ASN A 257 3.55 10.34 -30.82
CA ASN A 257 3.35 11.76 -30.56
C ASN A 257 2.04 12.24 -31.21
N VAL A 258 1.21 12.96 -30.46
CA VAL A 258 -0.07 13.50 -30.89
C VAL A 258 -0.15 14.99 -30.52
N THR A 259 -0.29 15.85 -31.53
CA THR A 259 -0.36 17.33 -31.40
C THR A 259 -1.73 17.90 -31.78
N THR A 260 -2.65 17.07 -32.26
CA THR A 260 -4.03 17.41 -32.64
C THR A 260 -5.04 16.80 -31.66
N SER A 261 -6.34 17.04 -31.87
CA SER A 261 -7.39 16.22 -31.24
C SER A 261 -7.43 14.81 -31.82
N ILE A 262 -8.10 13.90 -31.11
CA ILE A 262 -8.57 12.60 -31.62
C ILE A 262 -10.03 12.46 -31.21
N ASP A 263 -10.95 12.63 -32.16
CA ASP A 263 -12.38 12.72 -31.84
C ASP A 263 -12.98 11.36 -31.42
N ASN A 264 -12.34 10.25 -31.81
CA ASN A 264 -12.74 8.89 -31.43
C ASN A 264 -11.52 8.01 -31.12
N LEU A 265 -11.23 7.79 -29.84
CA LEU A 265 -10.11 6.96 -29.38
C LEU A 265 -10.27 5.47 -29.71
N ALA A 266 -11.50 4.97 -29.91
CA ALA A 266 -11.71 3.58 -30.32
C ALA A 266 -11.38 3.36 -31.81
N GLN A 267 -11.67 4.34 -32.67
CA GLN A 267 -11.24 4.34 -34.07
C GLN A 267 -9.72 4.50 -34.19
N PHE A 268 -9.10 5.33 -33.35
CA PHE A 268 -7.64 5.43 -33.26
C PHE A 268 -6.99 4.14 -32.74
N ALA A 269 -7.54 3.50 -31.70
CA ALA A 269 -7.08 2.20 -31.24
C ALA A 269 -7.11 1.16 -32.38
N LYS A 270 -8.23 1.09 -33.11
CA LYS A 270 -8.41 0.20 -34.27
C LYS A 270 -7.40 0.49 -35.39
N SER A 271 -7.08 1.76 -35.68
CA SER A 271 -6.06 2.11 -36.69
C SER A 271 -4.62 1.81 -36.24
N LYS A 272 -4.39 1.56 -34.95
CA LYS A 272 -3.14 1.04 -34.40
C LYS A 272 -3.14 -0.48 -34.17
N GLY A 273 -4.20 -1.19 -34.58
CA GLY A 273 -4.32 -2.64 -34.45
C GLY A 273 -4.54 -3.15 -33.02
N ILE A 274 -5.00 -2.28 -32.11
CA ILE A 274 -5.28 -2.62 -30.71
C ILE A 274 -6.75 -2.35 -30.35
N THR A 275 -7.23 -2.94 -29.26
CA THR A 275 -8.56 -2.63 -28.71
C THR A 275 -8.56 -1.28 -27.98
N TYR A 276 -9.74 -0.66 -27.86
CA TYR A 276 -9.91 0.55 -27.04
C TYR A 276 -9.54 0.31 -25.55
N ALA A 277 -9.82 -0.90 -25.02
CA ALA A 277 -9.40 -1.28 -23.68
C ALA A 277 -7.86 -1.25 -23.53
N GLN A 278 -7.12 -1.88 -24.44
CA GLN A 278 -5.65 -1.87 -24.43
C GLN A 278 -5.06 -0.45 -24.56
N LEU A 279 -5.71 0.43 -25.34
CA LEU A 279 -5.30 1.85 -25.42
C LEU A 279 -5.49 2.56 -24.07
N LYS A 280 -6.61 2.33 -23.38
CA LYS A 280 -6.95 2.94 -22.08
C LYS A 280 -6.13 2.34 -20.93
N ASP A 281 -5.79 1.06 -20.97
CA ASP A 281 -4.91 0.40 -19.99
C ASP A 281 -3.45 0.88 -20.11
N ALA A 282 -2.99 1.14 -21.34
CA ALA A 282 -1.67 1.73 -21.59
C ALA A 282 -1.61 3.24 -21.32
N ASN A 283 -2.75 3.95 -21.44
CA ASN A 283 -2.88 5.39 -21.25
C ASN A 283 -4.04 5.73 -20.30
N PRO A 284 -4.00 5.30 -19.03
CA PRO A 284 -5.12 5.48 -18.08
C PRO A 284 -5.37 6.94 -17.70
N TRP A 285 -4.48 7.85 -18.10
CA TRP A 285 -4.63 9.30 -18.00
C TRP A 285 -5.58 9.90 -19.05
N LEU A 286 -5.83 9.20 -20.18
CA LEU A 286 -6.95 9.52 -21.07
C LEU A 286 -8.24 9.18 -20.34
N ARG A 287 -9.06 10.17 -20.00
CA ARG A 287 -10.27 9.96 -19.19
C ARG A 287 -11.52 9.75 -20.03
N ASP A 288 -11.67 10.51 -21.11
CA ASP A 288 -12.80 10.46 -22.04
C ASP A 288 -12.61 9.41 -23.16
N SER A 289 -13.59 9.33 -24.06
CA SER A 289 -13.65 8.63 -25.35
C SER A 289 -12.95 9.38 -26.50
N SER A 290 -12.60 10.64 -26.30
CA SER A 290 -11.88 11.52 -27.22
C SER A 290 -10.62 12.09 -26.55
N LEU A 291 -9.66 12.60 -27.33
CA LEU A 291 -8.56 13.43 -26.84
C LEU A 291 -8.77 14.87 -27.33
N GLN A 292 -9.00 15.81 -26.41
CA GLN A 292 -9.12 17.22 -26.73
C GLN A 292 -7.77 17.91 -26.61
N ASN A 293 -7.38 18.69 -27.63
CA ASN A 293 -6.06 19.33 -27.70
C ASN A 293 -6.12 20.76 -28.25
N LYS A 294 -7.03 21.58 -27.71
CA LYS A 294 -7.21 22.99 -28.13
C LYS A 294 -5.97 23.87 -27.90
N SER A 295 -5.05 23.40 -27.06
CA SER A 295 -3.79 24.06 -26.69
C SER A 295 -2.58 23.62 -27.53
N GLY A 296 -2.73 22.65 -28.46
CA GLY A 296 -1.64 22.17 -29.31
C GLY A 296 -0.48 21.51 -28.56
N ARG A 297 -0.73 20.96 -27.36
CA ARG A 297 0.29 20.25 -26.57
C ARG A 297 0.69 18.96 -27.28
N THR A 298 1.95 18.56 -27.17
CA THR A 298 2.38 17.22 -27.57
C THR A 298 2.05 16.23 -26.45
N TYR A 299 1.17 15.27 -26.74
CA TYR A 299 0.93 14.09 -25.91
C TYR A 299 1.67 12.88 -26.48
N VAL A 300 2.17 12.02 -25.61
CA VAL A 300 2.82 10.77 -25.98
C VAL A 300 1.88 9.62 -25.62
N LEU A 301 1.31 8.96 -26.62
CA LEU A 301 0.40 7.82 -26.43
C LEU A 301 1.17 6.50 -26.59
N LYS A 302 1.05 5.64 -25.60
CA LYS A 302 1.66 4.30 -25.57
C LYS A 302 0.76 3.28 -26.25
N ILE A 303 1.28 2.59 -27.26
CA ILE A 303 0.58 1.59 -28.06
C ILE A 303 1.23 0.22 -27.78
N PRO A 304 0.54 -0.72 -27.08
CA PRO A 304 1.07 -2.06 -26.87
C PRO A 304 1.46 -2.75 -28.18
N THR A 305 2.67 -3.30 -28.23
CA THR A 305 3.13 -4.11 -29.37
C THR A 305 2.41 -5.46 -29.40
N GLN A 306 2.51 -6.20 -30.51
CA GLN A 306 2.04 -7.59 -30.59
C GLN A 306 2.62 -8.46 -29.45
N ALA A 307 3.91 -8.28 -29.12
CA ALA A 307 4.56 -8.96 -27.99
C ALA A 307 4.08 -8.47 -26.60
N GLY A 308 3.47 -7.28 -26.51
CA GLY A 308 2.82 -6.76 -25.31
C GLY A 308 1.36 -7.16 -25.16
N MET A 309 0.68 -7.57 -26.24
CA MET A 309 -0.71 -8.03 -26.21
C MET A 309 -0.85 -9.49 -25.76
N HIS A 310 0.21 -10.30 -25.86
CA HIS A 310 0.21 -11.71 -25.49
C HIS A 310 1.30 -11.99 -24.45
N TYR A 311 0.92 -12.43 -23.25
CA TYR A 311 1.91 -12.90 -22.28
C TYR A 311 2.52 -14.22 -22.76
N ASP A 312 3.86 -14.27 -22.76
CA ASP A 312 4.62 -15.51 -22.80
C ASP A 312 5.22 -15.74 -21.40
N PRO A 313 4.60 -16.58 -20.54
CA PRO A 313 5.09 -16.82 -19.19
C PRO A 313 6.46 -17.49 -19.15
N LYS A 314 6.89 -18.13 -20.25
CA LYS A 314 8.24 -18.70 -20.38
C LYS A 314 9.30 -17.61 -20.60
N LYS A 315 8.91 -16.39 -21.02
CA LYS A 315 9.78 -15.21 -21.15
C LYS A 315 9.71 -14.23 -19.97
N THR A 316 8.78 -14.40 -19.01
CA THR A 316 8.74 -13.52 -17.83
C THR A 316 10.01 -13.68 -17.00
N VAL A 317 10.72 -12.56 -16.81
CA VAL A 317 11.89 -12.41 -15.95
C VAL A 317 11.46 -11.70 -14.65
N PRO A 318 11.89 -12.19 -13.47
CA PRO A 318 11.68 -11.49 -12.20
C PRO A 318 12.65 -10.31 -12.07
N HIS A 319 12.12 -9.11 -11.82
CA HIS A 319 12.91 -7.89 -11.54
C HIS A 319 13.75 -8.04 -10.27
N ASN A 320 13.18 -8.62 -9.22
CA ASN A 320 13.90 -9.09 -8.04
C ASN A 320 13.80 -10.61 -7.94
N ARG A 321 14.94 -11.31 -7.90
CA ARG A 321 15.01 -12.78 -7.82
C ARG A 321 14.37 -13.34 -6.53
N ALA A 322 14.38 -12.58 -5.43
CA ALA A 322 13.76 -13.00 -4.16
C ALA A 322 12.23 -13.10 -4.24
N TRP A 323 11.60 -12.65 -5.33
CA TRP A 323 10.16 -12.77 -5.55
C TRP A 323 9.69 -14.14 -6.05
N VAL A 324 10.60 -15.02 -6.47
CA VAL A 324 10.23 -16.32 -7.04
C VAL A 324 10.93 -17.46 -6.33
N ILE A 325 10.21 -18.58 -6.16
CA ILE A 325 10.86 -19.86 -5.91
C ILE A 325 11.74 -20.21 -7.11
N ASN A 326 12.93 -20.75 -6.85
CA ASN A 326 13.89 -21.16 -7.87
C ASN A 326 13.42 -22.41 -8.63
#